data_AF-A0A2E9IT22-F1
#
_entry.id   AF-A0A2E9IT22-F1
#
_cell.length_a   1.000
_cell.length_b   1.000
_cell.length_c   1.000
_cell.angle_alpha   90.00
_cell.angle_beta   90.00
_cell.angle_gamma   90.00
#
_symmetry.space_group_name_H-M   'P 1'
#
loop_
_entity.id
_entity.type
_entity.pdbx_description
1 polymer ?
#
loop_
_entity_poly.entity_id
_entity_poly.type
_entity_poly.pdbx_seq_one_letter_code
_entity_poly.pdbx_strand_id
1 'polypeptide(L)'
;MSVTAKILFPCATLAAFIFTACGSNTDDSKSATPEVSIPEAPDAAIETIAQELRDGNGAILWEAMPASYRTDVNAVAQLAGNKVDAEIYNKGFGLLDRLADVADQQKTFILGTQLGGEKPAEQLAQIEAAWPSIIGFFKTLTNSSIATVEGLQSFDGQAFCATTVSALVDYSQDLAKLSEEPNPLDFGSVKLLESTAETASLEVTQPDGTVNTEAFSKVESRWVPSELASTWATNMADAKAQLEAISPEEIAQNKPQIMGAITMFEGILTQLEAAETQEQFDQALQGAMMPIMGIMMMQGGMGGGSAPAMPVAPSMPATPTTAP
;
A
#
# COMPACT_ATOMS: atom_id res chain seq x y z
N MET A 1 -22.73 2.08 18.24
CA MET A 1 -21.33 1.79 17.83
C MET A 1 -21.30 1.90 16.33
N SER A 2 -20.74 3.00 15.81
CA SER A 2 -20.92 3.43 14.42
C SER A 2 -20.05 2.59 13.48
N VAL A 3 -20.71 1.93 12.51
CA VAL A 3 -20.13 1.05 11.49
C VAL A 3 -19.35 1.82 10.41
N THR A 4 -19.29 3.15 10.50
CA THR A 4 -18.41 4.02 9.71
C THR A 4 -16.93 3.67 9.87
N ALA A 5 -16.55 3.00 10.97
CA ALA A 5 -15.20 2.50 11.20
C ALA A 5 -14.89 1.13 10.54
N LYS A 6 -15.83 0.53 9.80
CA LYS A 6 -15.63 -0.79 9.18
C LYS A 6 -15.93 -0.84 7.69
N ILE A 7 -16.70 0.08 7.15
CA ILE A 7 -17.01 0.13 5.70
C ILE A 7 -15.87 0.82 4.91
N LEU A 8 -15.12 1.72 5.57
CA LEU A 8 -13.85 2.25 5.08
C LEU A 8 -12.63 1.45 5.57
N PHE A 9 -12.80 0.29 6.23
CA PHE A 9 -11.71 -0.43 6.89
C PHE A 9 -11.24 -1.72 6.21
N PRO A 10 -11.66 -2.00 4.95
CA PRO A 10 -10.78 -2.66 4.00
C PRO A 10 -10.45 -1.79 2.79
N CYS A 11 -11.28 -0.81 2.40
CA CYS A 11 -10.99 0.05 1.23
C CYS A 11 -10.25 1.34 1.54
N ALA A 12 -10.32 1.89 2.76
CA ALA A 12 -9.45 2.99 3.19
C ALA A 12 -8.26 2.53 4.03
N THR A 13 -8.12 1.26 4.35
CA THR A 13 -6.84 0.67 4.80
C THR A 13 -6.05 0.11 3.63
N LEU A 14 -6.69 -0.39 2.56
CA LEU A 14 -6.00 -0.51 1.29
C LEU A 14 -5.72 0.89 0.71
N ALA A 15 -6.63 1.88 0.73
CA ALA A 15 -6.25 3.23 0.28
C ALA A 15 -5.25 3.93 1.22
N ALA A 16 -5.27 3.74 2.54
CA ALA A 16 -4.25 4.33 3.43
C ALA A 16 -2.89 3.62 3.40
N PHE A 17 -2.82 2.34 3.01
CA PHE A 17 -1.56 1.67 2.66
C PHE A 17 -1.16 1.85 1.19
N ILE A 18 -2.11 2.10 0.27
CA ILE A 18 -1.85 2.38 -1.15
C ILE A 18 -1.48 3.85 -1.39
N PHE A 19 -1.85 4.78 -0.49
CA PHE A 19 -1.38 6.18 -0.52
C PHE A 19 -0.06 6.43 0.24
N THR A 20 0.65 5.39 0.70
CA THR A 20 2.00 5.54 1.29
C THR A 20 3.09 4.63 0.73
N ALA A 21 2.80 3.68 -0.15
CA ALA A 21 3.84 2.96 -0.88
C ALA A 21 3.25 2.22 -2.08
N CYS A 22 3.40 2.74 -3.30
CA CYS A 22 3.06 2.00 -4.52
C CYS A 22 3.60 2.62 -5.83
N GLY A 23 4.46 1.93 -6.60
CA GLY A 23 5.02 2.42 -7.88
C GLY A 23 5.29 1.40 -8.98
N SER A 24 5.89 1.84 -10.08
CA SER A 24 5.87 1.36 -11.50
C SER A 24 7.10 0.71 -12.24
N ASN A 25 6.88 -0.21 -13.18
CA ASN A 25 7.73 -0.38 -14.39
C ASN A 25 9.19 -0.91 -14.30
N THR A 26 9.45 -1.95 -15.10
CA THR A 26 10.17 -1.76 -16.39
C THR A 26 9.69 -2.78 -17.45
N ASP A 27 9.90 -2.42 -18.71
CA ASP A 27 9.30 -2.88 -19.97
C ASP A 27 9.29 -4.38 -20.29
N ASP A 28 8.12 -4.85 -20.75
CA ASP A 28 8.02 -5.59 -22.01
C ASP A 28 6.68 -5.25 -22.69
N SER A 29 6.75 -4.67 -23.89
CA SER A 29 5.60 -4.29 -24.68
C SER A 29 4.81 -5.51 -25.13
N LYS A 30 3.70 -5.83 -24.44
CA LYS A 30 2.65 -6.67 -25.04
C LYS A 30 1.26 -6.44 -24.45
N SER A 31 0.36 -6.16 -25.40
CA SER A 31 -1.11 -6.18 -25.34
C SER A 31 -1.80 -5.04 -24.59
N ALA A 32 -2.31 -4.12 -25.40
CA ALA A 32 -3.50 -3.35 -25.08
C ALA A 32 -4.59 -4.29 -24.55
N THR A 33 -4.86 -4.21 -23.25
CA THR A 33 -6.09 -4.68 -22.65
C THR A 33 -7.24 -3.98 -23.40
N PRO A 34 -8.29 -4.68 -23.85
CA PRO A 34 -9.42 -4.03 -24.49
C PRO A 34 -9.92 -2.90 -23.59
N GLU A 35 -10.17 -1.73 -24.17
CA GLU A 35 -10.61 -0.53 -23.45
C GLU A 35 -11.94 -0.84 -22.74
N VAL A 36 -11.89 -1.10 -21.44
CA VAL A 36 -13.07 -1.45 -20.66
C VAL A 36 -13.93 -0.20 -20.50
N SER A 37 -15.12 -0.22 -21.09
CA SER A 37 -16.06 0.88 -20.98
C SER A 37 -16.78 0.80 -19.63
N ILE A 38 -16.51 1.77 -18.75
CA ILE A 38 -17.23 1.91 -17.47
C ILE A 38 -18.63 2.48 -17.76
N PRO A 39 -19.71 1.77 -17.39
CA PRO A 39 -21.07 2.25 -17.59
C PRO A 39 -21.39 3.57 -16.87
N GLU A 40 -22.34 4.33 -17.42
CA GLU A 40 -22.83 5.58 -16.79
C GLU A 40 -23.77 5.34 -15.61
N ALA A 41 -24.42 4.16 -15.55
CA ALA A 41 -25.27 3.77 -14.43
C ALA A 41 -24.39 3.42 -13.22
N PRO A 42 -24.70 3.95 -12.01
CA PRO A 42 -23.81 3.87 -10.86
C PRO A 42 -23.57 2.44 -10.37
N ASP A 43 -24.61 1.62 -10.26
CA ASP A 43 -24.50 0.21 -9.89
C ASP A 43 -23.67 -0.57 -10.91
N ALA A 44 -24.00 -0.46 -12.19
CA ALA A 44 -23.25 -1.13 -13.26
C ALA A 44 -21.79 -0.66 -13.35
N ALA A 45 -21.50 0.61 -13.04
CA ALA A 45 -20.14 1.14 -12.96
C ALA A 45 -19.33 0.44 -11.85
N ILE A 46 -19.87 0.39 -10.63
CA ILE A 46 -19.18 -0.25 -9.49
C ILE A 46 -19.05 -1.75 -9.71
N GLU A 47 -20.06 -2.42 -10.25
CA GLU A 47 -19.99 -3.85 -10.61
C GLU A 47 -18.90 -4.12 -11.65
N THR A 48 -18.77 -3.25 -12.66
CA THR A 48 -17.72 -3.37 -13.68
C THR A 48 -16.33 -3.22 -13.04
N ILE A 49 -16.15 -2.23 -12.16
CA ILE A 49 -14.87 -2.04 -11.45
C ILE A 49 -14.53 -3.26 -10.59
N ALA A 50 -15.51 -3.78 -9.83
CA ALA A 50 -15.32 -4.96 -9.01
C ALA A 50 -15.01 -6.21 -9.85
N GLN A 51 -15.63 -6.36 -11.01
CA GLN A 51 -15.37 -7.46 -11.94
C GLN A 51 -13.96 -7.40 -12.49
N GLU A 52 -13.54 -6.25 -13.01
CA GLU A 52 -12.19 -6.07 -13.57
C GLU A 52 -11.10 -6.30 -12.52
N LEU A 53 -11.30 -5.86 -11.28
CA LEU A 53 -10.38 -6.16 -10.18
C LEU A 53 -10.33 -7.66 -9.87
N ARG A 54 -11.48 -8.35 -9.88
CA ARG A 54 -11.51 -9.82 -9.73
C ARG A 54 -10.80 -10.52 -10.89
N ASP A 55 -10.82 -9.93 -12.08
CA ASP A 55 -10.13 -10.45 -13.27
C ASP A 55 -8.65 -10.05 -13.35
N GLY A 56 -8.11 -9.38 -12.32
CA GLY A 56 -6.69 -9.00 -12.24
C GLY A 56 -6.35 -7.66 -12.90
N ASN A 57 -7.34 -6.95 -13.45
CA ASN A 57 -7.12 -5.69 -14.14
C ASN A 57 -7.10 -4.50 -13.16
N GLY A 58 -5.92 -4.18 -12.63
CA GLY A 58 -5.70 -3.01 -11.78
C GLY A 58 -5.82 -1.66 -12.51
N ALA A 59 -5.72 -1.64 -13.84
CA ALA A 59 -5.86 -0.41 -14.64
C ALA A 59 -7.25 0.22 -14.49
N ILE A 60 -8.28 -0.58 -14.20
CA ILE A 60 -9.65 -0.10 -14.05
C ILE A 60 -9.78 0.97 -12.97
N LEU A 61 -8.95 0.93 -11.92
CA LEU A 61 -8.94 1.94 -10.87
C LEU A 61 -8.51 3.32 -11.42
N TRP A 62 -7.55 3.34 -12.32
CA TRP A 62 -7.11 4.56 -12.98
C TRP A 62 -8.19 5.13 -13.91
N GLU A 63 -8.84 4.24 -14.68
CA GLU A 63 -9.88 4.62 -15.62
C GLU A 63 -11.17 5.08 -14.92
N ALA A 64 -11.46 4.51 -13.73
CA ALA A 64 -12.58 4.86 -12.89
C ALA A 64 -12.44 6.23 -12.22
N MET A 65 -11.22 6.73 -12.04
CA MET A 65 -11.00 8.06 -11.45
C MET A 65 -11.47 9.19 -12.38
N PRO A 66 -11.95 10.33 -11.83
CA PRO A 66 -12.06 11.59 -12.56
C PRO A 66 -10.71 12.03 -13.19
N ALA A 67 -10.76 12.81 -14.26
CA ALA A 67 -9.56 13.31 -14.93
C ALA A 67 -8.76 14.27 -14.04
N SER A 68 -9.44 15.12 -13.26
CA SER A 68 -8.79 15.97 -12.25
C SER A 68 -8.07 15.14 -11.19
N TYR A 69 -8.64 14.01 -10.77
CA TYR A 69 -8.07 13.16 -9.72
C TYR A 69 -6.80 12.46 -10.23
N ARG A 70 -6.84 11.93 -11.45
CA ARG A 70 -5.65 11.40 -12.13
C ARG A 70 -4.54 12.43 -12.24
N THR A 71 -4.89 13.67 -12.59
CA THR A 71 -3.93 14.78 -12.68
C THR A 71 -3.30 15.08 -11.33
N ASP A 72 -4.11 15.12 -10.26
CA ASP A 72 -3.62 15.36 -8.91
C ASP A 72 -2.67 14.26 -8.42
N VAL A 73 -3.02 12.99 -8.63
CA VAL A 73 -2.18 11.84 -8.24
C VAL A 73 -0.81 11.92 -8.91
N ASN A 74 -0.78 12.15 -10.23
CA ASN A 74 0.49 12.32 -10.96
C ASN A 74 1.28 13.52 -10.41
N ALA A 75 0.62 14.66 -10.19
CA ALA A 75 1.29 15.86 -9.68
C ALA A 75 1.90 15.63 -8.28
N VAL A 76 1.22 14.90 -7.40
CA VAL A 76 1.73 14.57 -6.06
C VAL A 76 2.95 13.65 -6.15
N ALA A 77 2.90 12.58 -6.95
CA ALA A 77 4.02 11.67 -7.12
C ALA A 77 5.25 12.39 -7.71
N GLN A 78 5.04 13.21 -8.73
CA GLN A 78 6.10 14.01 -9.36
C GLN A 78 6.66 15.07 -8.42
N LEU A 79 5.83 15.69 -7.60
CA LEU A 79 6.29 16.61 -6.55
C LEU A 79 7.15 15.86 -5.52
N ALA A 80 6.76 14.67 -5.09
CA ALA A 80 7.54 13.86 -4.17
C ALA A 80 8.93 13.55 -4.74
N GLY A 81 9.02 13.14 -6.01
CA GLY A 81 10.30 12.93 -6.70
C GLY A 81 11.19 14.18 -6.73
N ASN A 82 10.62 15.38 -6.71
CA ASN A 82 11.39 16.62 -6.65
C ASN A 82 11.79 17.07 -5.24
N LYS A 83 11.22 16.45 -4.20
CA LYS A 83 11.38 16.88 -2.80
C LYS A 83 12.23 15.93 -1.96
N VAL A 84 12.24 14.64 -2.28
CA VAL A 84 13.02 13.64 -1.53
C VAL A 84 14.50 13.65 -1.94
N ASP A 85 15.41 13.29 -1.03
CA ASP A 85 16.81 13.07 -1.38
C ASP A 85 16.96 11.74 -2.13
N ALA A 86 17.44 11.83 -3.37
CA ALA A 86 17.50 10.69 -4.28
C ALA A 86 18.38 9.54 -3.79
N GLU A 87 19.45 9.84 -3.06
CA GLU A 87 20.33 8.79 -2.56
C GLU A 87 19.66 8.02 -1.41
N ILE A 88 19.09 8.72 -0.44
CA ILE A 88 18.36 8.09 0.67
C ILE A 88 17.20 7.27 0.14
N TYR A 89 16.41 7.86 -0.77
CA TYR A 89 15.20 7.26 -1.29
C TYR A 89 15.49 6.00 -2.11
N ASN A 90 16.38 6.10 -3.12
CA ASN A 90 16.73 4.97 -3.99
C ASN A 90 17.42 3.86 -3.20
N LYS A 91 18.29 4.19 -2.24
CA LYS A 91 18.92 3.17 -1.38
C LYS A 91 17.93 2.54 -0.40
N GLY A 92 16.94 3.29 0.08
CA GLY A 92 15.85 2.75 0.88
C GLY A 92 15.08 1.66 0.13
N PHE A 93 14.67 1.94 -1.10
CA PHE A 93 14.01 0.94 -1.95
C PHE A 93 14.94 -0.21 -2.36
N GLY A 94 16.21 0.07 -2.67
CA GLY A 94 17.20 -0.99 -2.93
C GLY A 94 17.42 -1.91 -1.72
N LEU A 95 17.35 -1.37 -0.50
CA LEU A 95 17.41 -2.17 0.72
C LEU A 95 16.18 -3.06 0.88
N LEU A 96 14.97 -2.55 0.59
CA LEU A 96 13.74 -3.35 0.60
C LEU A 96 13.76 -4.44 -0.47
N ASP A 97 14.27 -4.13 -1.67
CA ASP A 97 14.41 -5.11 -2.75
C ASP A 97 15.35 -6.25 -2.34
N ARG A 98 16.48 -5.90 -1.72
CA ARG A 98 17.45 -6.87 -1.19
C ARG A 98 16.88 -7.67 -0.03
N LEU A 99 16.06 -7.06 0.84
CA LEU A 99 15.37 -7.79 1.88
C LEU A 99 14.48 -8.90 1.28
N ALA A 100 13.77 -8.61 0.19
CA ALA A 100 12.97 -9.63 -0.51
C ALA A 100 13.85 -10.74 -1.11
N ASP A 101 15.01 -10.42 -1.70
CA ASP A 101 15.96 -11.44 -2.21
C ASP A 101 16.48 -12.34 -1.10
N VAL A 102 16.96 -11.73 0.00
CA VAL A 102 17.49 -12.49 1.14
C VAL A 102 16.38 -13.33 1.78
N ALA A 103 15.17 -12.79 1.88
CA ALA A 103 14.03 -13.55 2.37
C ALA A 103 13.76 -14.78 1.49
N ASP A 104 13.70 -14.60 0.17
CA ASP A 104 13.45 -15.71 -0.74
C ASP A 104 14.56 -16.78 -0.69
N GLN A 105 15.82 -16.34 -0.73
CA GLN A 105 16.99 -17.22 -0.62
C GLN A 105 17.01 -17.99 0.71
N GLN A 106 16.66 -17.33 1.81
CA GLN A 106 16.72 -17.89 3.16
C GLN A 106 15.37 -18.40 3.66
N LYS A 107 14.41 -18.66 2.75
CA LYS A 107 13.06 -19.17 3.06
C LYS A 107 13.09 -20.30 4.08
N THR A 108 13.92 -21.31 3.87
CA THR A 108 14.00 -22.48 4.75
C THR A 108 14.36 -22.11 6.18
N PHE A 109 15.32 -21.19 6.37
CA PHE A 109 15.71 -20.77 7.72
C PHE A 109 14.69 -19.83 8.36
N ILE A 110 14.01 -19.01 7.56
CA ILE A 110 12.92 -18.15 8.04
C ILE A 110 11.73 -19.00 8.52
N LEU A 111 11.35 -20.04 7.78
CA LEU A 111 10.28 -20.94 8.20
C LEU A 111 10.71 -21.84 9.38
N GLY A 112 12.00 -22.13 9.50
CA GLY A 112 12.58 -22.94 10.58
C GLY A 112 12.88 -22.18 11.87
N THR A 113 12.85 -20.85 11.87
CA THR A 113 13.24 -20.06 13.05
C THR A 113 12.22 -20.19 14.19
N GLN A 114 12.73 -20.37 15.40
CA GLN A 114 11.94 -20.48 16.63
C GLN A 114 11.92 -19.18 17.44
N LEU A 115 12.57 -18.11 16.95
CA LEU A 115 12.68 -16.83 17.67
C LEU A 115 11.31 -16.14 17.88
N GLY A 116 10.34 -16.42 17.01
CA GLY A 116 8.95 -15.96 17.14
C GLY A 116 8.03 -16.94 17.86
N GLY A 117 8.57 -18.00 18.47
CA GLY A 117 7.80 -19.12 19.01
C GLY A 117 7.44 -20.19 17.96
N GLU A 118 7.03 -21.35 18.46
CA GLU A 118 6.66 -22.50 17.63
C GLU A 118 5.35 -22.22 16.88
N LYS A 119 5.37 -22.38 15.54
CA LYS A 119 4.18 -22.25 14.69
C LYS A 119 3.57 -23.61 14.40
N PRO A 120 2.23 -23.74 14.40
CA PRO A 120 1.55 -24.96 13.97
C PRO A 120 1.96 -25.35 12.54
N ALA A 121 2.09 -26.66 12.28
CA ALA A 121 2.51 -27.18 10.98
C ALA A 121 1.59 -26.72 9.81
N GLU A 122 0.30 -26.58 10.08
CA GLU A 122 -0.67 -26.07 9.11
C GLU A 122 -0.39 -24.61 8.70
N GLN A 123 -0.04 -23.74 9.67
CA GLN A 123 0.34 -22.36 9.38
C GLN A 123 1.65 -22.28 8.60
N LEU A 124 2.63 -23.14 8.92
CA LEU A 124 3.88 -23.21 8.15
C LEU A 124 3.62 -23.63 6.70
N ALA A 125 2.75 -24.61 6.47
CA ALA A 125 2.38 -25.04 5.13
C ALA A 125 1.66 -23.94 4.34
N GLN A 126 0.76 -23.19 4.98
CA GLN A 126 0.09 -22.04 4.36
C GLN A 126 1.09 -20.93 3.98
N ILE A 127 2.01 -20.56 4.88
CA ILE A 127 3.05 -19.56 4.59
C ILE A 127 3.98 -20.06 3.48
N GLU A 128 4.35 -21.34 3.51
CA GLU A 128 5.21 -21.94 2.49
C GLU A 128 4.58 -21.89 1.10
N ALA A 129 3.27 -22.15 1.01
CA ALA A 129 2.48 -22.05 -0.21
C ALA A 129 2.29 -20.60 -0.67
N ALA A 130 2.11 -19.66 0.27
CA ALA A 130 1.96 -18.23 0.01
C ALA A 130 3.28 -17.54 -0.33
N TRP A 131 4.42 -18.17 -0.03
CA TRP A 131 5.75 -17.57 -0.14
C TRP A 131 6.03 -16.91 -1.49
N PRO A 132 5.77 -17.56 -2.65
CA PRO A 132 6.00 -16.92 -3.94
C PRO A 132 5.17 -15.64 -4.13
N SER A 133 3.92 -15.62 -3.66
CA SER A 133 3.06 -14.44 -3.73
C SER A 133 3.50 -13.34 -2.78
N ILE A 134 4.00 -13.69 -1.58
CA ILE A 134 4.59 -12.73 -0.64
C ILE A 134 5.81 -12.05 -1.28
N ILE A 135 6.77 -12.84 -1.76
CA ILE A 135 7.99 -12.31 -2.39
C ILE A 135 7.65 -11.53 -3.65
N GLY A 136 6.77 -12.06 -4.50
CA GLY A 136 6.31 -11.40 -5.71
C GLY A 136 5.65 -10.05 -5.43
N PHE A 137 4.82 -9.95 -4.39
CA PHE A 137 4.20 -8.69 -3.96
C PHE A 137 5.26 -7.64 -3.62
N PHE A 138 6.23 -7.98 -2.74
CA PHE A 138 7.31 -7.06 -2.37
C PHE A 138 8.17 -6.68 -3.57
N LYS A 139 8.59 -7.67 -4.38
CA LYS A 139 9.41 -7.43 -5.57
C LYS A 139 8.70 -6.55 -6.60
N THR A 140 7.40 -6.69 -6.77
CA THR A 140 6.63 -5.82 -7.68
C THR A 140 6.64 -4.37 -7.20
N LEU A 141 6.54 -4.14 -5.88
CA LEU A 141 6.63 -2.81 -5.30
C LEU A 141 8.03 -2.20 -5.36
N THR A 142 9.08 -3.00 -5.22
CA THR A 142 10.47 -2.52 -5.22
C THR A 142 11.07 -2.39 -6.62
N ASN A 143 10.52 -3.07 -7.62
CA ASN A 143 10.96 -2.98 -9.03
C ASN A 143 10.09 -2.01 -9.83
N SER A 144 9.87 -0.88 -9.20
CA SER A 144 8.76 -0.01 -9.48
C SER A 144 9.25 1.44 -9.59
N SER A 145 8.48 2.38 -10.10
CA SER A 145 8.91 3.70 -10.54
C SER A 145 8.70 4.63 -9.41
N ILE A 146 7.84 4.31 -8.44
CA ILE A 146 8.07 4.92 -7.14
C ILE A 146 9.33 4.38 -6.48
N ALA A 147 9.90 3.24 -6.87
CA ALA A 147 11.08 2.75 -6.15
C ALA A 147 12.31 3.62 -6.41
N THR A 148 12.23 4.56 -7.35
CA THR A 148 13.29 5.52 -7.64
C THR A 148 12.74 6.94 -7.73
N VAL A 149 13.59 7.91 -7.43
CA VAL A 149 13.26 9.33 -7.63
C VAL A 149 12.98 9.65 -9.09
N GLU A 150 13.75 9.07 -10.02
CA GLU A 150 13.53 9.28 -11.45
C GLU A 150 12.14 8.79 -11.88
N GLY A 151 11.74 7.63 -11.40
CA GLY A 151 10.42 7.08 -11.69
C GLY A 151 9.28 7.85 -11.01
N LEU A 152 9.52 8.52 -9.87
CA LEU A 152 8.57 9.45 -9.26
C LEU A 152 8.44 10.72 -10.10
N GLN A 153 9.55 11.31 -10.52
CA GLN A 153 9.58 12.52 -11.34
C GLN A 153 8.91 12.34 -12.70
N SER A 154 8.96 11.12 -13.25
CA SER A 154 8.32 10.73 -14.50
C SER A 154 7.06 9.89 -14.30
N PHE A 155 6.49 9.91 -13.08
CA PHE A 155 5.40 9.02 -12.71
C PHE A 155 4.20 9.16 -13.65
N ASP A 156 3.75 8.00 -14.12
CA ASP A 156 2.55 7.82 -14.94
C ASP A 156 1.64 6.81 -14.22
N GLY A 157 0.61 7.32 -13.58
CA GLY A 157 -0.37 6.51 -12.86
C GLY A 157 -1.12 5.52 -13.75
N GLN A 158 -1.26 5.78 -15.06
CA GLN A 158 -1.91 4.83 -15.96
C GLN A 158 -1.06 3.57 -16.12
N ALA A 159 0.21 3.76 -16.49
CA ALA A 159 1.16 2.67 -16.63
C ALA A 159 1.37 1.93 -15.31
N PHE A 160 1.47 2.68 -14.20
CA PHE A 160 1.58 2.12 -12.86
C PHE A 160 0.39 1.23 -12.48
N CYS A 161 -0.83 1.69 -12.70
CA CYS A 161 -2.02 0.88 -12.40
C CYS A 161 -2.14 -0.33 -13.32
N ALA A 162 -1.81 -0.17 -14.59
CA ALA A 162 -1.87 -1.27 -15.56
C ALA A 162 -0.84 -2.38 -15.29
N THR A 163 0.33 -2.03 -14.77
CA THR A 163 1.42 -2.97 -14.53
C THR A 163 1.45 -3.42 -13.07
N THR A 164 1.91 -2.54 -12.18
CA THR A 164 2.12 -2.88 -10.77
C THR A 164 0.83 -3.18 -10.05
N VAL A 165 -0.18 -2.30 -10.12
CA VAL A 165 -1.43 -2.54 -9.36
C VAL A 165 -2.11 -3.82 -9.82
N SER A 166 -2.15 -4.10 -11.13
CA SER A 166 -2.64 -5.38 -11.66
C SER A 166 -1.89 -6.58 -11.07
N ALA A 167 -0.56 -6.56 -11.06
CA ALA A 167 0.24 -7.63 -10.46
C ALA A 167 -0.02 -7.78 -8.95
N LEU A 168 -0.16 -6.67 -8.21
CA LEU A 168 -0.47 -6.69 -6.78
C LEU A 168 -1.88 -7.22 -6.49
N VAL A 169 -2.85 -6.95 -7.36
CA VAL A 169 -4.19 -7.54 -7.30
C VAL A 169 -4.08 -9.06 -7.42
N ASP A 170 -3.35 -9.58 -8.40
CA ASP A 170 -3.17 -11.03 -8.58
C ASP A 170 -2.55 -11.68 -7.34
N TYR A 171 -1.47 -11.11 -6.79
CA TYR A 171 -0.87 -11.62 -5.55
C TYR A 171 -1.83 -11.56 -4.38
N SER A 172 -2.61 -10.48 -4.24
CA SER A 172 -3.60 -10.34 -3.17
C SER A 172 -4.69 -11.42 -3.25
N GLN A 173 -5.15 -11.73 -4.47
CA GLN A 173 -6.11 -12.80 -4.69
C GLN A 173 -5.51 -14.18 -4.39
N ASP A 174 -4.26 -14.43 -4.79
CA ASP A 174 -3.60 -15.69 -4.48
C ASP A 174 -3.38 -15.88 -2.99
N LEU A 175 -3.01 -14.82 -2.26
CA LEU A 175 -2.90 -14.83 -0.81
C LEU A 175 -4.27 -15.07 -0.16
N ALA A 176 -5.33 -14.45 -0.65
CA ALA A 176 -6.69 -14.66 -0.14
C ALA A 176 -7.20 -16.09 -0.38
N LYS A 177 -6.81 -16.76 -1.48
CA LYS A 177 -7.17 -18.17 -1.72
C LYS A 177 -6.49 -19.12 -0.71
N LEU A 178 -5.36 -18.71 -0.16
CA LEU A 178 -4.56 -19.48 0.77
C LEU A 178 -4.91 -19.20 2.24
N SER A 179 -5.62 -18.09 2.51
CA SER A 179 -6.16 -17.80 3.82
C SER A 179 -7.61 -18.29 3.93
N GLU A 180 -8.06 -18.52 5.16
CA GLU A 180 -9.49 -18.73 5.45
C GLU A 180 -10.26 -17.40 5.54
N GLU A 181 -9.60 -16.28 5.25
CA GLU A 181 -10.17 -14.95 5.35
C GLU A 181 -10.87 -14.54 4.05
N PRO A 182 -11.93 -13.72 4.12
CA PRO A 182 -12.57 -13.17 2.93
C PRO A 182 -11.56 -12.40 2.08
N ASN A 183 -11.62 -12.57 0.76
CA ASN A 183 -10.79 -11.80 -0.16
C ASN A 183 -11.09 -10.30 0.01
N PRO A 184 -10.10 -9.46 0.37
CA PRO A 184 -10.33 -8.03 0.57
C PRO A 184 -10.72 -7.29 -0.72
N LEU A 185 -10.50 -7.91 -1.89
CA LEU A 185 -10.89 -7.40 -3.21
C LEU A 185 -12.25 -7.93 -3.68
N ASP A 186 -12.94 -8.74 -2.86
CA ASP A 186 -14.31 -9.16 -3.14
C ASP A 186 -15.28 -8.15 -2.51
N PHE A 187 -15.79 -7.25 -3.37
CA PHE A 187 -16.75 -6.21 -3.01
C PHE A 187 -18.19 -6.74 -2.88
N GLY A 188 -18.42 -8.03 -3.15
CA GLY A 188 -19.75 -8.64 -3.14
C GLY A 188 -20.65 -8.11 -4.26
N SER A 189 -21.92 -7.84 -3.96
CA SER A 189 -22.92 -7.39 -4.95
C SER A 189 -23.45 -6.00 -4.65
N VAL A 190 -23.76 -5.25 -5.70
CA VAL A 190 -24.24 -3.86 -5.61
C VAL A 190 -25.68 -3.78 -6.12
N LYS A 191 -26.49 -2.95 -5.48
CA LYS A 191 -27.85 -2.69 -5.91
C LYS A 191 -28.16 -1.20 -5.80
N LEU A 192 -28.67 -0.62 -6.89
CA LEU A 192 -29.13 0.76 -6.88
C LEU A 192 -30.38 0.93 -6.02
N LEU A 193 -30.32 1.84 -5.04
CA LEU A 193 -31.48 2.26 -4.23
C LEU A 193 -32.14 3.50 -4.84
N GLU A 194 -31.35 4.54 -5.04
CA GLU A 194 -31.79 5.81 -5.63
C GLU A 194 -30.66 6.45 -6.43
N SER A 195 -30.99 7.16 -7.52
CA SER A 195 -30.01 7.92 -8.30
C SER A 195 -30.64 9.17 -8.89
N THR A 196 -29.83 10.22 -8.92
CA THR A 196 -30.05 11.47 -9.65
C THR A 196 -28.94 11.62 -10.72
N ALA A 197 -28.92 12.75 -11.42
CA ALA A 197 -27.85 13.04 -12.38
C ALA A 197 -26.45 13.17 -11.74
N GLU A 198 -26.38 13.56 -10.46
CA GLU A 198 -25.12 13.88 -9.78
C GLU A 198 -24.85 13.03 -8.53
N THR A 199 -25.85 12.32 -8.02
CA THR A 199 -25.73 11.51 -6.80
C THR A 199 -26.38 10.15 -6.97
N ALA A 200 -25.91 9.15 -6.23
CA ALA A 200 -26.53 7.85 -6.13
C ALA A 200 -26.37 7.28 -4.73
N SER A 201 -27.29 6.42 -4.33
CA SER A 201 -27.22 5.61 -3.11
C SER A 201 -27.28 4.16 -3.52
N LEU A 202 -26.25 3.41 -3.15
CA LEU A 202 -26.07 2.01 -3.51
C LEU A 202 -26.11 1.16 -2.24
N GLU A 203 -26.85 0.06 -2.31
CA GLU A 203 -26.80 -1.02 -1.33
C GLU A 203 -25.69 -1.98 -1.74
N VAL A 204 -24.69 -2.14 -0.88
CA VAL A 204 -23.56 -3.06 -1.08
C VAL A 204 -23.74 -4.22 -0.12
N THR A 205 -23.83 -5.43 -0.66
CA THR A 205 -23.88 -6.68 0.11
C THR A 205 -22.53 -7.36 0.02
N GLN A 206 -21.83 -7.40 1.15
CA GLN A 206 -20.50 -8.01 1.27
C GLN A 206 -20.59 -9.55 1.22
N PRO A 207 -19.48 -10.26 0.93
CA PRO A 207 -19.45 -11.72 0.89
C PRO A 207 -19.88 -12.41 2.20
N ASP A 208 -19.71 -11.73 3.34
CA ASP A 208 -20.14 -12.21 4.66
C ASP A 208 -21.66 -12.01 4.91
N GLY A 209 -22.39 -11.43 3.95
CA GLY A 209 -23.80 -11.12 4.03
C GLY A 209 -24.12 -9.76 4.69
N THR A 210 -23.11 -9.00 5.11
CA THR A 210 -23.30 -7.65 5.66
C THR A 210 -23.80 -6.70 4.56
N VAL A 211 -24.91 -6.02 4.83
CA VAL A 211 -25.52 -5.05 3.90
C VAL A 211 -25.28 -3.64 4.40
N ASN A 212 -24.72 -2.79 3.55
CA ASN A 212 -24.45 -1.38 3.84
C ASN A 212 -25.02 -0.49 2.74
N THR A 213 -25.39 0.74 3.09
CA THR A 213 -25.78 1.76 2.12
C THR A 213 -24.66 2.79 1.99
N GLU A 214 -24.21 3.01 0.76
CA GLU A 214 -23.12 3.93 0.44
C GLU A 214 -23.58 5.01 -0.54
N ALA A 215 -23.19 6.25 -0.27
CA ALA A 215 -23.48 7.40 -1.12
C ALA A 215 -22.36 7.63 -2.12
N PHE A 216 -22.73 7.89 -3.37
CA PHE A 216 -21.84 8.19 -4.48
C PHE A 216 -22.18 9.55 -5.09
N SER A 217 -21.15 10.26 -5.51
CA SER A 217 -21.23 11.52 -6.24
C SER A 217 -20.60 11.37 -7.61
N LYS A 218 -21.20 11.98 -8.63
CA LYS A 218 -20.67 12.01 -9.98
C LYS A 218 -19.69 13.17 -10.13
N VAL A 219 -18.43 12.87 -10.41
CA VAL A 219 -17.36 13.84 -10.65
C VAL A 219 -16.80 13.59 -12.04
N GLU A 220 -16.92 14.56 -12.95
CA GLU A 220 -16.39 14.47 -14.33
C GLU A 220 -16.81 13.18 -15.07
N SER A 221 -18.08 12.78 -14.92
CA SER A 221 -18.64 11.55 -15.50
C SER A 221 -18.15 10.25 -14.88
N ARG A 222 -17.58 10.30 -13.68
CA ARG A 222 -17.19 9.11 -12.89
C ARG A 222 -17.90 9.09 -11.55
N TRP A 223 -18.35 7.91 -11.15
CA TRP A 223 -18.95 7.70 -9.83
C TRP A 223 -17.86 7.47 -8.79
N VAL A 224 -17.87 8.29 -7.75
CA VAL A 224 -16.90 8.27 -6.67
C VAL A 224 -17.67 8.27 -5.34
N PRO A 225 -17.21 7.55 -4.30
CA PRO A 225 -17.81 7.65 -2.98
C PRO A 225 -17.93 9.12 -2.54
N SER A 226 -19.10 9.55 -2.07
CA SER A 226 -19.37 10.97 -1.79
C SER A 226 -18.43 11.54 -0.73
N GLU A 227 -18.01 10.73 0.24
CA GLU A 227 -17.03 11.13 1.25
C GLU A 227 -15.67 11.44 0.63
N LEU A 228 -15.18 10.58 -0.26
CA LEU A 228 -13.95 10.82 -1.02
C LEU A 228 -14.08 12.07 -1.88
N ALA A 229 -15.21 12.23 -2.58
CA ALA A 229 -15.44 13.40 -3.43
C ALA A 229 -15.41 14.71 -2.63
N SER A 230 -15.94 14.71 -1.40
CA SER A 230 -15.99 15.89 -0.53
C SER A 230 -14.65 16.27 0.10
N THR A 231 -13.75 15.29 0.29
CA THR A 231 -12.46 15.49 0.99
C THR A 231 -11.26 15.52 0.05
N TRP A 232 -11.42 15.09 -1.21
CA TRP A 232 -10.33 14.97 -2.18
C TRP A 232 -9.47 16.23 -2.30
N ALA A 233 -10.09 17.39 -2.54
CA ALA A 233 -9.36 18.64 -2.77
C ALA A 233 -8.52 19.05 -1.55
N THR A 234 -9.06 18.88 -0.34
CA THR A 234 -8.34 19.14 0.91
C THR A 234 -7.18 18.15 1.07
N ASN A 235 -7.42 16.86 0.88
CA ASN A 235 -6.38 15.83 1.02
C ASN A 235 -5.24 16.03 0.01
N MET A 236 -5.54 16.41 -1.23
CA MET A 236 -4.52 16.70 -2.25
C MET A 236 -3.74 17.98 -1.94
N ALA A 237 -4.39 19.02 -1.41
CA ALA A 237 -3.71 20.23 -0.97
C ALA A 237 -2.79 19.95 0.23
N ASP A 238 -3.27 19.18 1.20
CA ASP A 238 -2.50 18.81 2.39
C ASP A 238 -1.30 17.90 2.02
N ALA A 239 -1.49 16.94 1.12
CA ALA A 239 -0.40 16.11 0.61
C ALA A 239 0.69 16.94 -0.07
N LYS A 240 0.31 17.90 -0.93
CA LYS A 240 1.25 18.82 -1.58
C LYS A 240 1.97 19.69 -0.56
N ALA A 241 1.24 20.25 0.41
CA ALA A 241 1.81 21.09 1.46
C ALA A 241 2.82 20.32 2.34
N GLN A 242 2.54 19.06 2.68
CA GLN A 242 3.47 18.20 3.43
C GLN A 242 4.75 17.94 2.65
N LEU A 243 4.65 17.65 1.34
CA LEU A 243 5.81 17.48 0.48
C LEU A 243 6.61 18.78 0.33
N GLU A 244 5.93 19.92 0.26
CA GLU A 244 6.57 21.23 0.19
C GLU A 244 7.29 21.62 1.48
N ALA A 245 6.78 21.17 2.63
CA ALA A 245 7.36 21.41 3.95
C ALA A 245 8.63 20.60 4.23
N ILE A 246 8.96 19.61 3.39
CA ILE A 246 10.22 18.87 3.49
C ILE A 246 11.39 19.84 3.34
N SER A 247 12.19 20.00 4.40
CA SER A 247 13.40 20.84 4.40
C SER A 247 14.60 20.07 3.84
N PRO A 248 15.20 20.53 2.72
CA PRO A 248 16.45 19.97 2.23
C PRO A 248 17.59 20.09 3.25
N GLU A 249 17.59 21.15 4.05
CA GLU A 249 18.59 21.37 5.09
C GLU A 249 18.48 20.32 6.21
N GLU A 250 17.27 20.03 6.69
CA GLU A 250 17.05 18.98 7.68
C GLU A 250 17.43 17.60 7.15
N ILE A 251 17.09 17.31 5.88
CA ILE A 251 17.52 16.05 5.25
C ILE A 251 19.04 15.99 5.18
N ALA A 252 19.71 17.04 4.70
CA ALA A 252 21.17 17.06 4.58
C ALA A 252 21.87 16.89 5.94
N GLN A 253 21.32 17.47 7.02
CA GLN A 253 21.83 17.31 8.37
C GLN A 253 21.70 15.87 8.88
N ASN A 254 20.56 15.22 8.63
CA ASN A 254 20.28 13.86 9.11
C ASN A 254 20.82 12.77 8.17
N LYS A 255 21.19 13.12 6.92
CA LYS A 255 21.62 12.18 5.89
C LYS A 255 22.74 11.23 6.33
N PRO A 256 23.83 11.68 7.00
CA PRO A 256 24.87 10.76 7.47
C PRO A 256 24.34 9.69 8.44
N GLN A 257 23.39 10.05 9.31
CA GLN A 257 22.78 9.12 10.25
C GLN A 257 21.87 8.12 9.53
N ILE A 258 21.04 8.59 8.61
CA ILE A 258 20.14 7.74 7.80
C ILE A 258 20.97 6.76 6.97
N MET A 259 22.00 7.25 6.29
CA MET A 259 22.91 6.42 5.48
C MET A 259 23.69 5.42 6.32
N GLY A 260 24.10 5.81 7.54
CA GLY A 260 24.71 4.89 8.50
C GLY A 260 23.76 3.76 8.89
N ALA A 261 22.48 4.06 9.12
CA ALA A 261 21.46 3.05 9.41
C ALA A 261 21.21 2.13 8.20
N ILE A 262 21.11 2.66 6.98
CA ILE A 262 20.97 1.85 5.75
C ILE A 262 22.15 0.88 5.63
N THR A 263 23.38 1.37 5.76
CA THR A 263 24.60 0.54 5.67
C THR A 263 24.62 -0.56 6.74
N MET A 264 24.14 -0.23 7.95
CA MET A 264 24.02 -1.20 9.04
C MET A 264 23.02 -2.31 8.68
N PHE A 265 21.86 -1.97 8.15
CA PHE A 265 20.87 -2.96 7.69
C PHE A 265 21.39 -3.78 6.51
N GLU A 266 22.08 -3.17 5.55
CA GLU A 266 22.76 -3.90 4.47
C GLU A 266 23.76 -4.94 5.02
N GLY A 267 24.50 -4.57 6.08
CA GLY A 267 25.40 -5.49 6.78
C GLY A 267 24.67 -6.67 7.44
N ILE A 268 23.51 -6.43 8.05
CA ILE A 268 22.65 -7.47 8.62
C ILE A 268 22.13 -8.41 7.53
N LEU A 269 21.60 -7.86 6.44
CA LEU A 269 21.10 -8.66 5.31
C LEU A 269 22.22 -9.53 4.72
N THR A 270 23.44 -8.99 4.61
CA THR A 270 24.61 -9.75 4.15
C THR A 270 24.93 -10.93 5.08
N GLN A 271 24.78 -10.77 6.40
CA GLN A 271 25.00 -11.87 7.35
C GLN A 271 23.91 -12.95 7.26
N LEU A 272 22.65 -12.53 7.12
CA LEU A 272 21.52 -13.45 6.93
C LEU A 272 21.67 -14.22 5.61
N GLU A 273 22.04 -13.53 4.54
CA GLU A 273 22.29 -14.10 3.21
C GLU A 273 23.44 -15.13 3.23
N ALA A 274 24.49 -14.87 4.01
CA ALA A 274 25.65 -15.76 4.13
C ALA A 274 25.45 -16.93 5.11
N ALA A 275 24.32 -17.00 5.82
CA ALA A 275 24.05 -18.11 6.73
C ALA A 275 23.90 -19.42 5.93
N GLU A 276 24.62 -20.46 6.34
CA GLU A 276 24.54 -21.81 5.75
C GLU A 276 23.79 -22.79 6.66
N THR A 277 23.46 -22.37 7.89
CA THR A 277 22.81 -23.19 8.91
C THR A 277 21.75 -22.39 9.67
N GLN A 278 20.76 -23.08 10.23
CA GLN A 278 19.71 -22.46 11.06
C GLN A 278 20.30 -21.68 12.24
N GLU A 279 21.33 -22.22 12.90
CA GLU A 279 21.96 -21.57 14.06
C GLU A 279 22.65 -20.25 13.66
N GLN A 280 23.36 -20.23 12.53
CA GLN A 280 23.96 -18.99 12.01
C GLN A 280 22.91 -17.95 11.64
N PHE A 281 21.81 -18.40 11.00
CA PHE A 281 20.70 -17.52 10.64
C PHE A 281 20.04 -16.92 11.88
N ASP A 282 19.69 -17.74 12.87
CA ASP A 282 19.04 -17.30 14.10
C ASP A 282 19.97 -16.36 14.91
N GLN A 283 21.28 -16.62 14.94
CA GLN A 283 22.26 -15.72 15.57
C GLN A 283 22.32 -14.36 14.88
N ALA A 284 22.37 -14.33 13.55
CA ALA A 284 22.35 -13.07 12.78
C ALA A 284 21.04 -12.30 13.02
N LEU A 285 19.90 -12.99 13.05
CA LEU A 285 18.59 -12.39 13.32
C LEU A 285 18.48 -11.85 14.75
N GLN A 286 18.98 -12.57 15.75
CA GLN A 286 19.08 -12.06 17.13
C GLN A 286 19.99 -10.84 17.25
N GLY A 287 21.13 -10.86 16.56
CA GLY A 287 22.06 -9.72 16.50
C GLY A 287 21.41 -8.47 15.91
N ALA A 288 20.52 -8.65 14.94
CA ALA A 288 19.74 -7.58 14.32
C ALA A 288 18.63 -7.01 15.23
N MET A 289 18.05 -7.81 16.11
CA MET A 289 16.99 -7.36 17.02
C MET A 289 17.49 -6.39 18.11
N MET A 290 18.72 -6.55 18.59
CA MET A 290 19.30 -5.71 19.65
C MET A 290 19.31 -4.20 19.33
N PRO A 291 19.82 -3.74 18.18
CA PRO A 291 19.77 -2.32 17.81
C PRO A 291 18.35 -1.82 17.58
N ILE A 292 17.45 -2.65 17.02
CA ILE A 292 16.03 -2.31 16.84
C ILE A 292 15.37 -2.07 18.20
N MET A 293 15.59 -2.97 19.16
CA MET A 293 15.12 -2.81 20.55
C MET A 293 15.72 -1.57 21.22
N GLY A 294 17.00 -1.27 20.97
CA GLY A 294 17.65 -0.06 21.47
C GLY A 294 16.98 1.23 20.96
N ILE A 295 16.64 1.29 19.68
CA ILE A 295 15.90 2.40 19.08
C ILE A 295 14.49 2.50 19.68
N MET A 296 13.79 1.36 19.79
CA MET A 296 12.42 1.30 20.33
C MET A 296 12.37 1.73 21.81
N MET A 297 13.37 1.38 22.61
CA MET A 297 13.51 1.81 24.01
C MET A 297 13.89 3.29 24.13
N MET A 298 14.67 3.84 23.19
CA MET A 298 14.97 5.27 23.17
C MET A 298 13.72 6.10 22.83
N GLN A 299 12.86 5.60 21.93
CA GLN A 299 11.56 6.20 21.61
C GLN A 299 10.52 6.03 22.75
N GLY A 300 10.52 4.88 23.43
CA GLY A 300 9.59 4.58 24.52
C GLY A 300 9.99 5.16 25.88
N GLY A 301 11.27 5.50 26.08
CA GLY A 301 11.81 6.03 27.35
C GLY A 301 11.82 7.56 27.47
N MET A 302 11.46 8.29 26.40
CA MET A 302 11.45 9.76 26.36
C MET A 302 10.01 10.30 26.36
N GLY A 303 9.24 9.89 27.37
CA GLY A 303 7.97 10.56 27.70
C GLY A 303 8.24 11.98 28.20
N GLY A 304 8.15 12.97 27.31
CA GLY A 304 8.11 14.39 27.70
C GLY A 304 8.94 15.38 26.88
N GLY A 305 9.56 14.96 25.76
CA GLY A 305 10.26 15.87 24.86
C GLY A 305 9.83 15.59 23.43
N SER A 306 9.18 16.56 22.79
CA SER A 306 8.78 16.55 21.38
C SER A 306 9.91 16.01 20.49
N ALA A 307 9.75 14.75 20.07
CA ALA A 307 10.45 14.24 18.91
C ALA A 307 10.15 15.16 17.71
N PRO A 308 11.09 15.35 16.77
CA PRO A 308 10.71 15.77 15.43
C PRO A 308 9.65 14.77 14.98
N ALA A 309 8.45 15.26 14.72
CA ALA A 309 7.36 14.42 14.32
C ALA A 309 7.79 13.68 13.04
N MET A 310 7.94 12.36 13.15
CA MET A 310 7.57 11.52 12.01
C MET A 310 6.19 12.05 11.57
N PRO A 311 5.97 12.34 10.28
CA PRO A 311 4.69 12.87 9.83
C PRO A 311 3.60 11.97 10.40
N VAL A 312 2.87 12.53 11.36
CA VAL A 312 1.85 11.80 12.08
C VAL A 312 0.81 11.54 11.00
N ALA A 313 0.60 10.26 10.66
CA ALA A 313 -0.57 9.88 9.89
C ALA A 313 -1.77 10.58 10.56
N PRO A 314 -2.55 11.40 9.83
CA PRO A 314 -3.54 12.28 10.43
C PRO A 314 -4.38 11.50 11.44
N SER A 315 -4.30 11.88 12.71
CA SER A 315 -5.18 11.33 13.72
C SER A 315 -6.59 11.79 13.38
N MET A 316 -7.41 10.85 12.90
CA MET A 316 -8.81 11.09 12.60
C MET A 316 -9.49 11.70 13.83
N PRO A 317 -10.28 12.77 13.68
CA PRO A 317 -11.02 13.35 14.78
C PRO A 317 -11.96 12.30 15.36
N ALA A 318 -11.90 12.09 16.68
CA ALA A 318 -12.81 11.23 17.39
C ALA A 318 -14.25 11.69 17.12
N THR A 319 -15.06 10.79 16.54
CA THR A 319 -16.49 11.07 16.28
C THR A 319 -17.18 11.44 17.59
N PRO A 320 -18.01 12.51 17.62
CA PRO A 320 -18.80 12.83 18.80
C PRO A 320 -19.81 11.70 19.03
N THR A 321 -19.72 11.10 20.22
CA THR A 321 -20.70 10.12 20.72
C THR A 321 -22.09 10.76 20.74
N THR A 322 -22.98 10.37 19.83
CA THR A 322 -24.41 10.55 20.03
C THR A 322 -24.94 9.36 20.83
N ALA A 323 -25.34 9.68 22.07
CA ALA A 323 -26.01 8.78 22.99
C ALA A 323 -27.48 8.52 22.53
N PRO A 324 -28.18 7.52 23.13
CA PRO A 324 -29.21 6.69 22.50
C PRO A 324 -30.50 7.41 22.08
#